data_AF-A0A2H0FLN8-F1
#
_entry.id   AF-A0A2H0FLN8-F1
#
_cell.length_a   1.000
_cell.length_b   1.000
_cell.length_c   1.000
_cell.angle_alpha   90.00
_cell.angle_beta   90.00
_cell.angle_gamma   90.00
#
_symmetry.space_group_name_H-M   'P 1'
#
loop_
_entity.id
_entity.type
_entity.pdbx_description
1 polymer ?
#
loop_
_entity_poly.entity_id
_entity_poly.type
_entity_poly.pdbx_seq_one_letter_code
_entity_poly.pdbx_strand_id
1 'polypeptide(L)'
;MGKKKGGKPTMQSTEKLLAKLTKELGKQNFITEDDLNKFMEENIIGNELDFDEEEQLTNSQKAQELVWDAWELEEPEDRVELALKALQLDDNCADAYNLLAVDKAKSYLETLNYYLKAIEAGKKTLGKDFAKFKGAFWGFHETRPYMRAMDGLAYTFLQSDQIEKAIDTWKEMLVLNPNDNQGVRYNLITVMLSVRKYKDVEKLISDFKDDASATWLYSKAYLFFNQNDKKPLATKALVKAMKFNPYVPLFIFGLKEMPEELPEYIGFGDENEAIEYVNSAVYLWGTNKKAFMWLVDTHKKNVEELDAIIEKKEGKRKNI
;
A
#
# COMPACT_ATOMS: atom_id res chain seq x y z
N MET A 1 -1.15 -39.39 8.74
CA MET A 1 -1.82 -38.08 8.71
C MET A 1 -0.79 -37.02 9.07
N GLY A 2 -0.21 -36.37 8.06
CA GLY A 2 0.81 -35.35 8.27
C GLY A 2 0.17 -34.05 8.75
N LYS A 3 0.61 -33.56 9.91
CA LYS A 3 0.30 -32.21 10.38
C LYS A 3 0.77 -31.22 9.29
N LYS A 4 -0.15 -30.51 8.65
CA LYS A 4 0.18 -29.32 7.84
C LYS A 4 0.94 -28.37 8.77
N LYS A 5 2.19 -28.06 8.42
CA LYS A 5 2.93 -26.97 9.06
C LYS A 5 2.10 -25.70 8.84
N GLY A 6 1.67 -25.04 9.91
CA GLY A 6 0.91 -23.80 9.83
C GLY A 6 1.72 -22.77 9.04
N GLY A 7 1.21 -22.40 7.87
CA GLY A 7 1.67 -21.20 7.16
C GLY A 7 1.45 -19.98 8.05
N LYS A 8 2.25 -18.92 7.86
CA LYS A 8 1.97 -17.64 8.52
C LYS A 8 0.56 -17.17 8.11
N PRO A 9 -0.20 -16.56 9.02
CA PRO A 9 -1.50 -15.98 8.67
C PRO A 9 -1.34 -14.97 7.53
N THR A 10 -2.13 -15.10 6.49
CA THR A 10 -2.29 -14.06 5.45
C THR A 10 -2.85 -12.78 6.07
N MET A 11 -2.68 -11.63 5.41
CA MET A 11 -3.28 -10.37 5.86
C MET A 11 -4.81 -10.49 5.94
N GLN A 12 -5.40 -11.29 5.05
CA GLN A 12 -6.83 -11.57 4.94
C GLN A 12 -7.34 -12.45 6.09
N SER A 13 -6.61 -13.53 6.44
CA SER A 13 -6.92 -14.33 7.63
C SER A 13 -6.79 -13.52 8.93
N THR A 14 -5.89 -12.54 8.97
CA THR A 14 -5.74 -11.61 10.09
C THR A 14 -6.91 -10.63 10.18
N GLU A 15 -7.42 -10.11 9.07
CA GLU A 15 -8.60 -9.24 9.05
C GLU A 15 -9.88 -9.99 9.45
N LYS A 16 -10.05 -11.24 8.97
CA LYS A 16 -11.13 -12.13 9.42
C LYS A 16 -11.08 -12.38 10.92
N LEU A 17 -9.89 -12.60 11.48
CA LEU A 17 -9.69 -12.75 12.92
C LEU A 17 -10.02 -11.46 13.70
N LEU A 18 -9.55 -10.31 13.23
CA LEU A 18 -9.84 -9.01 13.86
C LEU A 18 -11.34 -8.72 13.88
N ALA A 19 -12.06 -9.01 12.80
CA ALA A 19 -13.51 -8.82 12.75
C ALA A 19 -14.24 -9.69 13.79
N LYS A 20 -13.84 -10.95 13.94
CA LYS A 20 -14.37 -11.85 14.97
C LYS A 20 -14.07 -11.33 16.38
N LEU A 21 -12.84 -10.86 16.62
CA LEU A 21 -12.43 -10.28 17.89
C LEU A 21 -13.23 -9.01 18.24
N THR A 22 -13.36 -8.07 17.30
CA THR A 22 -14.12 -6.83 17.51
C THR A 22 -15.58 -7.12 17.83
N LYS A 23 -16.18 -8.11 17.15
CA LYS A 23 -17.54 -8.58 17.44
C LYS A 23 -17.65 -9.09 18.88
N GLU A 24 -16.73 -9.94 19.31
CA GLU A 24 -16.77 -10.55 20.65
C GLU A 24 -16.57 -9.51 21.75
N LEU A 25 -15.62 -8.59 21.57
CA LEU A 25 -15.45 -7.46 22.48
C LEU A 25 -16.69 -6.58 22.56
N GLY A 26 -17.41 -6.38 21.43
CA GLY A 26 -18.64 -5.60 21.38
C GLY A 26 -19.84 -6.23 22.09
N LYS A 27 -19.81 -7.54 22.39
CA LYS A 27 -20.86 -8.21 23.18
C LYS A 27 -20.70 -7.96 24.68
N GLN A 28 -19.47 -7.65 25.10
CA GLN A 28 -19.12 -7.45 26.51
C GLN A 28 -19.25 -5.98 26.88
N ASN A 29 -19.62 -5.71 28.12
CA ASN A 29 -19.60 -4.36 28.70
C ASN A 29 -18.42 -4.26 29.66
N PHE A 30 -17.29 -3.75 29.18
CA PHE A 30 -16.14 -3.46 30.03
C PHE A 30 -16.37 -2.14 30.77
N ILE A 31 -16.32 -2.16 32.10
CA ILE A 31 -16.51 -0.98 32.95
C ILE A 31 -15.16 -0.30 33.20
N THR A 32 -14.08 -1.07 33.25
CA THR A 32 -12.71 -0.60 33.49
C THR A 32 -11.70 -1.23 32.51
N GLU A 33 -10.51 -0.63 32.38
CA GLU A 33 -9.40 -1.21 31.62
C GLU A 33 -8.94 -2.56 32.22
N ASP A 34 -9.06 -2.74 33.53
CA ASP A 34 -8.73 -3.99 34.21
C ASP A 34 -9.69 -5.13 33.80
N ASP A 35 -10.98 -4.83 33.61
CA ASP A 35 -11.97 -5.80 33.12
C ASP A 35 -11.64 -6.25 31.69
N LEU A 36 -11.20 -5.32 30.83
CA LEU A 36 -10.76 -5.62 29.47
C LEU A 36 -9.48 -6.47 29.50
N ASN A 37 -8.47 -6.07 30.26
CA ASN A 37 -7.20 -6.79 30.33
C ASN A 37 -7.41 -8.22 30.84
N LYS A 38 -8.25 -8.39 31.87
CA LYS A 38 -8.60 -9.71 32.40
C LYS A 38 -9.33 -10.56 31.36
N PHE A 39 -10.30 -9.99 30.64
CA PHE A 39 -10.98 -10.71 29.56
C PHE A 39 -10.00 -11.13 28.45
N MET A 40 -9.08 -10.26 28.06
CA MET A 40 -8.03 -10.55 27.09
C MET A 40 -7.12 -11.69 27.55
N GLU A 41 -6.66 -11.68 28.80
CA GLU A 41 -5.82 -12.73 29.37
C GLU A 41 -6.55 -14.08 29.51
N GLU A 42 -7.81 -14.07 29.93
CA GLU A 42 -8.57 -15.28 30.19
C GLU A 42 -9.11 -15.95 28.91
N ASN A 43 -9.41 -15.17 27.86
CA ASN A 43 -10.17 -15.66 26.70
C ASN A 43 -9.41 -15.57 25.36
N ILE A 44 -8.37 -14.72 25.26
CA ILE A 44 -7.75 -14.39 23.96
C ILE A 44 -6.25 -14.69 23.95
N ILE A 45 -5.50 -14.27 24.96
CA ILE A 45 -4.05 -14.40 24.99
C ILE A 45 -3.67 -15.85 25.34
N GLY A 46 -3.06 -16.56 24.39
CA GLY A 46 -2.54 -17.91 24.60
C GLY A 46 -3.54 -19.05 24.47
N ASN A 47 -4.82 -18.73 24.17
CA ASN A 47 -5.87 -19.72 23.91
C ASN A 47 -6.15 -19.83 22.40
N GLU A 48 -6.56 -21.01 21.93
CA GLU A 48 -7.22 -21.12 20.63
C GLU A 48 -8.56 -20.38 20.73
N LEU A 49 -8.75 -19.39 19.86
CA LEU A 49 -9.97 -18.59 19.82
C LEU A 49 -11.10 -19.43 19.22
N ASP A 50 -11.88 -20.06 20.10
CA ASP A 50 -13.12 -20.74 19.74
C ASP A 50 -14.26 -19.71 19.75
N PHE A 51 -14.54 -19.14 18.59
CA PHE A 51 -15.68 -18.23 18.43
C PHE A 51 -16.93 -19.07 18.25
N ASP A 52 -17.85 -19.06 19.23
CA ASP A 52 -19.13 -19.77 19.16
C ASP A 52 -19.77 -19.65 17.77
N GLU A 53 -19.75 -20.74 17.00
CA GLU A 53 -20.32 -20.82 15.65
C GLU A 53 -21.86 -20.76 15.65
N GLU A 54 -22.50 -20.72 16.83
CA GLU A 54 -23.95 -20.82 16.99
C GLU A 54 -24.73 -19.52 16.65
N GLU A 55 -24.07 -18.38 16.52
CA GLU A 55 -24.75 -17.12 16.20
C GLU A 55 -24.93 -16.94 14.68
N GLN A 56 -26.19 -16.90 14.22
CA GLN A 56 -26.50 -16.73 12.80
C GLN A 56 -25.94 -15.41 12.25
N LEU A 57 -24.89 -15.50 11.42
CA LEU A 57 -24.32 -14.37 10.71
C LEU A 57 -25.37 -13.67 9.83
N THR A 58 -25.31 -12.33 9.79
CA THR A 58 -26.10 -11.53 8.85
C THR A 58 -25.67 -11.81 7.41
N ASN A 59 -26.51 -11.48 6.44
CA ASN A 59 -26.13 -11.65 5.02
C ASN A 59 -24.87 -10.86 4.65
N SER A 60 -24.70 -9.65 5.22
CA SER A 60 -23.51 -8.82 5.01
C SER A 60 -22.23 -9.47 5.55
N GLN A 61 -22.31 -10.05 6.77
CA GLN A 61 -21.19 -10.79 7.35
C GLN A 61 -20.84 -12.04 6.53
N LYS A 62 -21.84 -12.81 6.11
CA LYS A 62 -21.64 -13.97 5.23
C LYS A 62 -21.03 -13.57 3.89
N ALA A 63 -21.47 -12.46 3.31
CA ALA A 63 -20.91 -11.93 2.07
C ALA A 63 -19.43 -11.59 2.23
N GLN A 64 -19.06 -10.90 3.32
CA GLN A 64 -17.65 -10.57 3.59
C GLN A 64 -16.80 -11.83 3.84
N GLU A 65 -17.32 -12.83 4.56
CA GLU A 65 -16.60 -14.11 4.75
C GLU A 65 -16.32 -14.82 3.43
N LEU A 66 -17.28 -14.84 2.49
CA LEU A 66 -17.05 -15.40 1.16
C LEU A 66 -15.91 -14.68 0.41
N VAL A 67 -15.78 -13.37 0.57
CA VAL A 67 -14.70 -12.61 -0.08
C VAL A 67 -13.35 -12.86 0.58
N TRP A 68 -13.31 -12.99 1.92
CA TRP A 68 -12.08 -13.40 2.60
C TRP A 68 -11.64 -14.80 2.17
N ASP A 69 -12.58 -15.74 2.06
CA ASP A 69 -12.29 -17.09 1.58
C ASP A 69 -11.84 -17.07 0.11
N ALA A 70 -12.42 -16.18 -0.71
CA ALA A 70 -12.00 -15.98 -2.09
C ALA A 70 -10.54 -15.54 -2.22
N TRP A 71 -10.05 -14.63 -1.38
CA TRP A 71 -8.65 -14.19 -1.44
C TRP A 71 -7.62 -15.27 -1.09
N GLU A 72 -8.05 -16.39 -0.49
CA GLU A 72 -7.18 -17.54 -0.23
C GLU A 72 -7.11 -18.52 -1.42
N LEU A 73 -7.87 -18.27 -2.50
CA LEU A 73 -7.88 -19.10 -3.70
C LEU A 73 -6.89 -18.59 -4.74
N GLU A 74 -6.21 -19.54 -5.41
CA GLU A 74 -5.20 -19.24 -6.44
C GLU A 74 -5.83 -18.85 -7.79
N GLU A 75 -6.94 -19.50 -8.17
CA GLU A 75 -7.57 -19.33 -9.49
C GLU A 75 -8.53 -18.13 -9.54
N PRO A 76 -8.33 -17.16 -10.46
CA PRO A 76 -9.21 -15.98 -10.59
C PRO A 76 -10.69 -16.33 -10.78
N GLU A 77 -11.01 -17.38 -11.53
CA GLU A 77 -12.38 -17.81 -11.80
C GLU A 77 -13.13 -18.20 -10.52
N ASP A 78 -12.47 -18.92 -9.62
CA ASP A 78 -13.06 -19.35 -8.34
C ASP A 78 -13.26 -18.15 -7.40
N ARG A 79 -12.30 -17.21 -7.41
CA ARG A 79 -12.42 -15.93 -6.69
C ARG A 79 -13.64 -15.14 -7.15
N VAL A 80 -13.82 -15.05 -8.47
CA VAL A 80 -14.97 -14.38 -9.10
C VAL A 80 -16.29 -15.06 -8.73
N GLU A 81 -16.34 -16.39 -8.71
CA GLU A 81 -17.56 -17.12 -8.31
C GLU A 81 -17.98 -16.76 -6.88
N LEU A 82 -17.05 -16.76 -5.93
CA LEU A 82 -17.33 -16.40 -4.54
C LEU A 82 -17.72 -14.92 -4.39
N ALA A 83 -17.06 -14.00 -5.11
CA ALA A 83 -17.44 -12.59 -5.10
C ALA A 83 -18.86 -12.37 -5.65
N LEU A 84 -19.27 -13.10 -6.70
CA LEU A 84 -20.64 -13.02 -7.23
C LEU A 84 -21.66 -13.61 -6.24
N LYS A 85 -21.33 -14.69 -5.52
CA LYS A 85 -22.18 -15.22 -4.43
C LYS A 85 -22.29 -14.24 -3.28
N ALA A 86 -21.21 -13.55 -2.91
CA ALA A 86 -21.24 -12.50 -1.89
C ALA A 86 -22.23 -11.39 -2.26
N LEU A 87 -22.22 -10.94 -3.54
CA LEU A 87 -23.17 -9.93 -4.03
C LEU A 87 -24.63 -10.41 -4.12
N GLN A 88 -24.88 -11.72 -4.17
CA GLN A 88 -26.24 -12.26 -4.06
C GLN A 88 -26.78 -12.18 -2.62
N LEU A 89 -25.89 -12.21 -1.62
CA LEU A 89 -26.25 -12.09 -0.21
C LEU A 89 -26.37 -10.61 0.21
N ASP A 90 -25.41 -9.78 -0.21
CA ASP A 90 -25.35 -8.35 0.09
C ASP A 90 -24.79 -7.58 -1.12
N ASP A 91 -25.65 -6.79 -1.76
CA ASP A 91 -25.29 -5.96 -2.92
C ASP A 91 -24.38 -4.78 -2.55
N ASN A 92 -24.15 -4.53 -1.25
CA ASN A 92 -23.23 -3.53 -0.71
C ASN A 92 -21.92 -4.14 -0.18
N CYS A 93 -21.60 -5.39 -0.55
CA CYS A 93 -20.29 -5.97 -0.27
C CYS A 93 -19.20 -5.30 -1.14
N ALA A 94 -18.53 -4.28 -0.59
CA ALA A 94 -17.53 -3.49 -1.30
C ALA A 94 -16.32 -4.33 -1.77
N ASP A 95 -15.84 -5.27 -0.95
CA ASP A 95 -14.71 -6.11 -1.34
C ASP A 95 -15.04 -7.09 -2.46
N ALA A 96 -16.30 -7.53 -2.58
CA ALA A 96 -16.70 -8.33 -3.73
C ALA A 96 -16.50 -7.54 -5.03
N TYR A 97 -16.88 -6.25 -5.06
CA TYR A 97 -16.59 -5.40 -6.21
C TYR A 97 -15.09 -5.13 -6.40
N ASN A 98 -14.31 -4.98 -5.32
CA ASN A 98 -12.84 -4.85 -5.42
C ASN A 98 -12.23 -6.07 -6.13
N LEU A 99 -12.65 -7.28 -5.72
CA LEU A 99 -12.18 -8.53 -6.31
C LEU A 99 -12.59 -8.63 -7.79
N LEU A 100 -13.85 -8.29 -8.12
CA LEU A 100 -14.30 -8.28 -9.52
C LEU A 100 -13.53 -7.26 -10.38
N ALA A 101 -13.08 -6.13 -9.81
CA ALA A 101 -12.27 -5.16 -10.52
C ALA A 101 -10.91 -5.72 -10.94
N VAL A 102 -10.34 -6.63 -10.14
CA VAL A 102 -9.04 -7.27 -10.37
C VAL A 102 -9.18 -8.50 -11.27
N ASP A 103 -10.08 -9.42 -10.92
CA ASP A 103 -10.12 -10.76 -11.52
C ASP A 103 -11.11 -10.91 -12.68
N LYS A 104 -12.12 -10.04 -12.79
CA LYS A 104 -13.18 -10.16 -13.81
C LYS A 104 -13.13 -9.08 -14.89
N ALA A 105 -12.70 -7.88 -14.55
CA ALA A 105 -12.70 -6.75 -15.49
C ALA A 105 -11.78 -7.03 -16.68
N LYS A 106 -12.25 -6.70 -17.90
CA LYS A 106 -11.52 -6.93 -19.16
C LYS A 106 -11.05 -5.63 -19.82
N SER A 107 -11.37 -4.48 -19.21
CA SER A 107 -10.97 -3.17 -19.69
C SER A 107 -10.86 -2.18 -18.55
N TYR A 108 -10.09 -1.11 -18.75
CA TYR A 108 -9.97 -0.03 -17.77
C TYR A 108 -11.33 0.60 -17.41
N LEU A 109 -12.28 0.68 -18.35
CA LEU A 109 -13.63 1.20 -18.09
C LEU A 109 -14.43 0.27 -17.16
N GLU A 110 -14.31 -1.05 -17.35
CA GLU A 110 -14.95 -2.02 -16.46
C GLU A 110 -14.31 -1.98 -15.07
N THR A 111 -12.97 -1.91 -14.99
CA THR A 111 -12.24 -1.77 -13.73
C THR A 111 -12.68 -0.51 -12.96
N LEU A 112 -12.75 0.65 -13.64
CA LEU A 112 -13.26 1.90 -13.04
C LEU A 112 -14.69 1.72 -12.51
N ASN A 113 -15.58 1.10 -13.29
CA ASN A 113 -16.96 0.89 -12.89
C ASN A 113 -17.07 -0.01 -11.65
N TYR A 114 -16.26 -1.07 -11.55
CA TYR A 114 -16.24 -1.92 -10.37
C TYR A 114 -15.72 -1.18 -9.13
N TYR A 115 -14.63 -0.42 -9.23
CA TYR A 115 -14.13 0.35 -8.08
C TYR A 115 -15.10 1.47 -7.66
N LEU A 116 -15.78 2.12 -8.60
CA LEU A 116 -16.83 3.09 -8.27
C LEU A 116 -18.00 2.45 -7.52
N LYS A 117 -18.43 1.24 -7.93
CA LYS A 117 -19.43 0.45 -7.20
C LYS A 117 -18.93 0.04 -5.81
N ALA A 118 -17.67 -0.37 -5.69
CA ALA A 118 -17.06 -0.72 -4.41
C ALA A 118 -17.05 0.48 -3.44
N ILE A 119 -16.71 1.68 -3.93
CA ILE A 119 -16.75 2.94 -3.16
C ILE A 119 -18.18 3.27 -2.74
N GLU A 120 -19.16 3.15 -3.65
CA GLU A 120 -20.56 3.41 -3.35
C GLU A 120 -21.10 2.43 -2.29
N ALA A 121 -20.85 1.14 -2.48
CA ALA A 121 -21.18 0.07 -1.55
C ALA A 121 -20.56 0.33 -0.16
N GLY A 122 -19.26 0.62 -0.11
CA GLY A 122 -18.57 0.95 1.13
C GLY A 122 -19.16 2.16 1.85
N LYS A 123 -19.53 3.23 1.11
CA LYS A 123 -20.22 4.40 1.68
C LYS A 123 -21.58 4.05 2.25
N LYS A 124 -22.36 3.20 1.57
CA LYS A 124 -23.67 2.75 2.06
C LYS A 124 -23.53 1.91 3.32
N THR A 125 -22.59 0.97 3.34
CA THR A 125 -22.31 0.10 4.49
C THR A 125 -21.85 0.90 5.71
N LEU A 126 -20.97 1.89 5.52
CA LEU A 126 -20.51 2.76 6.61
C LEU A 126 -21.57 3.79 7.05
N GLY A 127 -22.45 4.22 6.14
CA GLY A 127 -23.55 5.14 6.41
C GLY A 127 -23.12 6.38 7.19
N LYS A 128 -23.84 6.66 8.29
CA LYS A 128 -23.57 7.81 9.18
C LYS A 128 -22.23 7.69 9.93
N ASP A 129 -21.70 6.49 10.08
CA ASP A 129 -20.47 6.25 10.85
C ASP A 129 -19.21 6.57 10.03
N PHE A 130 -19.33 6.71 8.71
CA PHE A 130 -18.24 7.15 7.82
C PHE A 130 -17.50 8.39 8.37
N ALA A 131 -18.26 9.41 8.79
CA ALA A 131 -17.69 10.65 9.32
C ALA A 131 -16.96 10.46 10.65
N LYS A 132 -17.36 9.48 11.46
CA LYS A 132 -16.75 9.18 12.76
C LYS A 132 -15.38 8.52 12.61
N PHE A 133 -15.17 7.76 11.54
CA PHE A 133 -13.91 7.06 11.31
C PHE A 133 -12.83 7.95 10.68
N LYS A 134 -13.18 9.13 10.16
CA LYS A 134 -12.28 10.01 9.41
C LYS A 134 -11.04 10.38 10.24
N GLY A 135 -9.87 10.15 9.66
CA GLY A 135 -8.58 10.33 10.33
C GLY A 135 -8.04 9.05 10.97
N ALA A 136 -8.84 7.99 11.05
CA ALA A 136 -8.48 6.72 11.66
C ALA A 136 -9.01 5.50 10.86
N PHE A 137 -9.34 5.68 9.57
CA PHE A 137 -9.98 4.64 8.75
C PHE A 137 -9.28 3.27 8.90
N TRP A 138 -7.95 3.22 8.77
CA TRP A 138 -7.22 1.95 8.83
C TRP A 138 -7.41 1.13 10.11
N GLY A 139 -7.66 1.82 11.24
CA GLY A 139 -7.92 1.17 12.54
C GLY A 139 -9.25 0.42 12.59
N PHE A 140 -10.18 0.72 11.68
CA PHE A 140 -11.50 0.12 11.61
C PHE A 140 -11.61 -0.77 10.37
N HIS A 141 -11.72 -2.08 10.62
CA HIS A 141 -11.77 -3.08 9.55
C HIS A 141 -12.92 -2.84 8.58
N GLU A 142 -14.05 -2.30 9.06
CA GLU A 142 -15.24 -1.96 8.29
C GLU A 142 -14.97 -0.93 7.19
N THR A 143 -13.95 -0.08 7.35
CA THR A 143 -13.61 0.95 6.36
C THR A 143 -12.57 0.50 5.34
N ARG A 144 -11.88 -0.61 5.59
CA ARG A 144 -10.81 -1.10 4.71
C ARG A 144 -11.29 -1.49 3.31
N PRO A 145 -12.48 -2.09 3.12
CA PRO A 145 -13.01 -2.33 1.78
C PRO A 145 -13.14 -1.06 0.95
N TYR A 146 -13.59 0.04 1.57
CA TYR A 146 -13.69 1.35 0.95
C TYR A 146 -12.31 1.91 0.58
N MET A 147 -11.34 1.80 1.49
CA MET A 147 -9.97 2.29 1.27
C MET A 147 -9.23 1.49 0.18
N ARG A 148 -9.44 0.17 0.10
CA ARG A 148 -8.94 -0.66 -1.01
C ARG A 148 -9.52 -0.23 -2.34
N ALA A 149 -10.83 0.08 -2.37
CA ALA A 149 -11.51 0.55 -3.57
C ALA A 149 -10.97 1.91 -4.05
N MET A 150 -10.69 2.84 -3.12
CA MET A 150 -10.09 4.13 -3.47
C MET A 150 -8.70 3.99 -4.07
N ASP A 151 -7.86 3.11 -3.51
CA ASP A 151 -6.51 2.91 -4.04
C ASP A 151 -6.55 2.30 -5.44
N GLY A 152 -7.34 1.25 -5.63
CA GLY A 152 -7.55 0.62 -6.94
C GLY A 152 -8.12 1.59 -7.98
N LEU A 153 -9.04 2.47 -7.58
CA LEU A 153 -9.55 3.54 -8.44
C LEU A 153 -8.44 4.52 -8.85
N ALA A 154 -7.62 4.98 -7.89
CA ALA A 154 -6.53 5.92 -8.14
C ALA A 154 -5.48 5.33 -9.08
N TYR A 155 -5.08 4.07 -8.88
CA TYR A 155 -4.22 3.36 -9.81
C TYR A 155 -4.83 3.24 -11.21
N THR A 156 -6.12 2.91 -11.31
CA THR A 156 -6.81 2.81 -12.61
C THR A 156 -6.88 4.17 -13.33
N PHE A 157 -7.05 5.27 -12.58
CA PHE A 157 -6.91 6.62 -13.14
C PHE A 157 -5.51 6.89 -13.65
N LEU A 158 -4.47 6.52 -12.90
CA LEU A 158 -3.09 6.68 -13.34
C LEU A 158 -2.82 5.90 -14.65
N GLN A 159 -3.24 4.63 -14.73
CA GLN A 159 -3.07 3.78 -15.91
C GLN A 159 -3.85 4.26 -17.15
N SER A 160 -4.88 5.10 -16.95
CA SER A 160 -5.67 5.70 -18.03
C SER A 160 -5.35 7.19 -18.28
N ASP A 161 -4.15 7.63 -17.87
CA ASP A 161 -3.64 9.00 -18.01
C ASP A 161 -4.50 10.10 -17.34
N GLN A 162 -5.42 9.72 -16.44
CA GLN A 162 -6.23 10.64 -15.64
C GLN A 162 -5.49 11.06 -14.36
N ILE A 163 -4.27 11.58 -14.54
CA ILE A 163 -3.28 11.80 -13.47
C ILE A 163 -3.83 12.67 -12.33
N GLU A 164 -4.53 13.75 -12.64
CA GLU A 164 -5.11 14.65 -11.63
C GLU A 164 -6.13 13.94 -10.73
N LYS A 165 -6.96 13.04 -11.31
CA LYS A 165 -7.94 12.28 -10.53
C LYS A 165 -7.28 11.26 -9.60
N ALA A 166 -6.17 10.64 -10.03
CA ALA A 166 -5.38 9.76 -9.18
C ALA A 166 -4.79 10.53 -7.98
N ILE A 167 -4.19 11.70 -8.24
CA ILE A 167 -3.64 12.59 -7.22
C ILE A 167 -4.72 13.00 -6.21
N ASP A 168 -5.88 13.45 -6.67
CA ASP A 168 -6.96 13.90 -5.79
C ASP A 168 -7.49 12.75 -4.93
N THR A 169 -7.62 11.55 -5.51
CA THR A 169 -8.08 10.35 -4.80
C THR A 169 -7.10 9.95 -3.69
N TRP A 170 -5.80 9.87 -3.98
CA TRP A 170 -4.79 9.57 -2.96
C TRP A 170 -4.66 10.67 -1.90
N LYS A 171 -4.81 11.94 -2.26
CA LYS A 171 -4.87 13.03 -1.28
C LYS A 171 -6.07 12.88 -0.35
N GLU A 172 -7.24 12.50 -0.87
CA GLU A 172 -8.41 12.20 -0.05
C GLU A 172 -8.13 11.02 0.89
N MET A 173 -7.50 9.95 0.39
CA MET A 173 -7.08 8.82 1.24
C MET A 173 -6.16 9.24 2.39
N LEU A 174 -5.21 10.15 2.16
CA LEU A 174 -4.36 10.70 3.23
C LEU A 174 -5.14 11.53 4.25
N VAL A 175 -6.28 12.12 3.88
CA VAL A 175 -7.17 12.79 4.85
C VAL A 175 -7.95 11.76 5.67
N LEU A 176 -8.37 10.64 5.07
CA LEU A 176 -9.08 9.57 5.75
C LEU A 176 -8.17 8.74 6.66
N ASN A 177 -6.91 8.55 6.24
CA ASN A 177 -5.86 7.82 6.93
C ASN A 177 -4.52 8.59 6.89
N PRO A 178 -4.30 9.59 7.77
CA PRO A 178 -3.08 10.40 7.79
C PRO A 178 -1.80 9.62 8.11
N ASN A 179 -1.91 8.48 8.80
CA ASN A 179 -0.78 7.59 9.07
C ASN A 179 -0.34 6.80 7.82
N ASP A 180 -1.14 6.84 6.76
CA ASP A 180 -0.88 6.22 5.47
C ASP A 180 -0.38 4.77 5.55
N ASN A 181 -1.15 3.94 6.25
CA ASN A 181 -0.85 2.53 6.43
C ASN A 181 -0.84 1.73 5.12
N GLN A 182 -1.50 2.23 4.06
CA GLN A 182 -1.48 1.63 2.72
C GLN A 182 -0.28 2.09 1.89
N GLY A 183 0.45 3.11 2.33
CA GLY A 183 1.65 3.60 1.63
C GLY A 183 1.35 4.42 0.37
N VAL A 184 0.15 5.01 0.24
CA VAL A 184 -0.21 5.79 -0.96
C VAL A 184 0.69 7.01 -1.16
N ARG A 185 1.35 7.50 -0.10
CA ARG A 185 2.34 8.60 -0.18
C ARG A 185 3.48 8.30 -1.14
N TYR A 186 3.86 7.03 -1.31
CA TYR A 186 4.98 6.63 -2.16
C TYR A 186 4.65 6.79 -3.65
N ASN A 187 3.41 6.50 -4.06
CA ASN A 187 2.94 6.78 -5.41
C ASN A 187 2.66 8.27 -5.61
N LEU A 188 2.02 8.89 -4.61
CA LEU A 188 1.61 10.28 -4.69
C LEU A 188 2.81 11.21 -4.93
N ILE A 189 3.94 10.99 -4.25
CA ILE A 189 5.13 11.84 -4.41
C ILE A 189 5.73 11.74 -5.81
N THR A 190 5.85 10.54 -6.40
CA THR A 190 6.45 10.35 -7.72
C THR A 190 5.56 10.90 -8.83
N VAL A 191 4.25 10.67 -8.72
CA VAL A 191 3.25 11.18 -9.67
C VAL A 191 3.15 12.70 -9.61
N MET A 192 3.09 13.32 -8.42
CA MET A 192 3.07 14.78 -8.32
C MET A 192 4.35 15.43 -8.87
N LEU A 193 5.51 14.78 -8.73
CA LEU A 193 6.75 15.26 -9.32
C LEU A 193 6.72 15.20 -10.85
N SER A 194 6.11 14.17 -11.45
CA SER A 194 6.05 14.03 -12.92
C SER A 194 5.21 15.13 -13.58
N VAL A 195 4.14 15.58 -12.90
CA VAL A 195 3.30 16.71 -13.33
C VAL A 195 3.71 18.06 -12.70
N ARG A 196 4.90 18.13 -12.10
CA ARG A 196 5.53 19.37 -11.59
C ARG A 196 4.73 20.11 -10.52
N LYS A 197 3.93 19.41 -9.70
CA LYS A 197 3.23 19.97 -8.53
C LYS A 197 4.18 20.14 -7.34
N TYR A 198 5.27 20.89 -7.54
CA TYR A 198 6.38 20.97 -6.59
C TYR A 198 6.00 21.49 -5.20
N LYS A 199 5.06 22.43 -5.11
CA LYS A 199 4.57 22.93 -3.81
C LYS A 199 3.83 21.86 -3.01
N ASP A 200 3.05 21.01 -3.69
CA ASP A 200 2.35 19.90 -3.03
C ASP A 200 3.33 18.83 -2.58
N VAL A 201 4.39 18.58 -3.37
CA VAL A 201 5.48 17.66 -3.00
C VAL A 201 6.26 18.21 -1.78
N GLU A 202 6.54 19.51 -1.73
CA GLU A 202 7.16 20.14 -0.55
C GLU A 202 6.31 19.96 0.70
N LYS A 203 4.99 20.16 0.59
CA LYS A 203 4.06 19.91 1.69
C LYS A 203 4.09 18.44 2.11
N LEU A 204 3.98 17.51 1.16
CA LEU A 204 3.99 16.07 1.46
C LEU A 204 5.29 15.63 2.15
N ILE A 205 6.44 16.10 1.67
CA ILE A 205 7.75 15.84 2.31
C ILE A 205 7.78 16.40 3.74
N SER A 206 7.14 17.55 4.00
CA SER A 206 7.05 18.12 5.34
C SER A 206 6.12 17.32 6.26
N ASP A 207 4.99 16.85 5.75
CA ASP A 207 4.01 16.05 6.50
C ASP A 207 4.63 14.71 6.93
N PHE A 208 5.47 14.11 6.09
CA PHE A 208 6.22 12.87 6.38
C PHE A 208 7.74 13.11 6.44
N LYS A 209 8.17 14.10 7.25
CA LYS A 209 9.58 14.52 7.34
C LYS A 209 10.55 13.44 7.83
N ASP A 210 10.04 12.45 8.56
CA ASP A 210 10.82 11.38 9.18
C ASP A 210 10.98 10.15 8.26
N ASP A 211 10.33 10.13 7.09
CA ASP A 211 10.52 9.09 6.09
C ASP A 211 11.89 9.24 5.42
N ALA A 212 12.70 8.18 5.56
CA ALA A 212 14.07 8.11 5.05
C ALA A 212 14.24 7.09 3.91
N SER A 213 13.13 6.60 3.33
CA SER A 213 13.15 5.63 2.24
C SER A 213 13.87 6.15 0.99
N ALA A 214 14.26 5.24 0.11
CA ALA A 214 14.77 5.59 -1.22
C ALA A 214 13.80 6.52 -1.95
N THR A 215 12.49 6.20 -1.91
CA THR A 215 11.45 7.04 -2.52
C THR A 215 11.49 8.48 -2.02
N TRP A 216 11.64 8.69 -0.70
CA TRP A 216 11.71 10.04 -0.14
C TRP A 216 13.01 10.76 -0.52
N LEU A 217 14.15 10.10 -0.39
CA LEU A 217 15.47 10.70 -0.60
C LEU A 217 15.70 11.08 -2.06
N TYR A 218 15.38 10.18 -3.00
CA TYR A 218 15.53 10.46 -4.43
C TYR A 218 14.51 11.48 -4.93
N SER A 219 13.25 11.41 -4.47
CA SER A 219 12.22 12.40 -4.83
C SER A 219 12.58 13.80 -4.34
N LYS A 220 13.15 13.94 -3.14
CA LYS A 220 13.64 15.22 -2.62
C LYS A 220 14.81 15.77 -3.44
N ALA A 221 15.75 14.91 -3.85
CA ALA A 221 16.84 15.30 -4.71
C ALA A 221 16.34 15.79 -6.09
N TYR A 222 15.38 15.06 -6.68
CA TYR A 222 14.74 15.42 -7.94
C TYR A 222 13.97 16.74 -7.85
N LEU A 223 13.20 16.95 -6.76
CA LEU A 223 12.53 18.21 -6.48
C LEU A 223 13.52 19.39 -6.48
N PHE A 224 14.61 19.28 -5.72
CA PHE A 224 15.62 20.34 -5.62
C PHE A 224 16.32 20.60 -6.96
N PHE A 225 16.56 19.57 -7.76
CA PHE A 225 17.14 19.74 -9.10
C PHE A 225 16.26 20.62 -10.00
N ASN A 226 14.95 20.47 -9.89
CA ASN A 226 13.97 21.25 -10.67
C ASN A 226 13.65 22.63 -10.07
N GLN A 227 14.21 22.97 -8.92
CA GLN A 227 14.11 24.28 -8.27
C GLN A 227 15.42 25.05 -8.45
N ASN A 228 15.38 26.15 -9.22
CA ASN A 228 16.58 26.87 -9.62
C ASN A 228 17.41 27.40 -8.43
N ASP A 229 16.75 27.81 -7.35
CA ASP A 229 17.32 28.31 -6.10
C ASP A 229 17.99 27.20 -5.25
N LYS A 230 17.68 25.93 -5.50
CA LYS A 230 18.17 24.78 -4.70
C LYS A 230 19.16 23.88 -5.42
N LYS A 231 19.66 24.27 -6.61
CA LYS A 231 20.64 23.46 -7.38
C LYS A 231 21.86 22.98 -6.58
N PRO A 232 22.51 23.78 -5.72
CA PRO A 232 23.62 23.30 -4.90
C PRO A 232 23.18 22.23 -3.86
N LEU A 233 21.96 22.34 -3.34
CA LEU A 233 21.39 21.37 -2.40
C LEU A 233 20.97 20.08 -3.09
N ALA A 234 20.58 20.14 -4.36
CA ALA A 234 20.17 18.98 -5.14
C ALA A 234 21.27 17.92 -5.20
N THR A 235 22.49 18.28 -5.58
CA THR A 235 23.62 17.32 -5.68
C THR A 235 23.95 16.70 -4.34
N LYS A 236 23.93 17.48 -3.25
CA LYS A 236 24.15 16.94 -1.90
C LYS A 236 23.04 15.95 -1.50
N ALA A 237 21.79 16.27 -1.81
CA ALA A 237 20.65 15.37 -1.55
C ALA A 237 20.75 14.09 -2.39
N LEU A 238 21.14 14.19 -3.66
CA LEU A 238 21.30 13.04 -4.53
C LEU A 238 22.42 12.10 -4.06
N VAL A 239 23.59 12.65 -3.71
CA VAL A 239 24.68 11.85 -3.14
C VAL A 239 24.23 11.14 -1.86
N LYS A 240 23.47 11.81 -0.99
CA LYS A 240 22.87 11.16 0.19
C LYS A 240 21.94 10.01 -0.20
N ALA A 241 21.07 10.22 -1.20
CA ALA A 241 20.15 9.20 -1.67
C ALA A 241 20.89 7.96 -2.23
N MET A 242 21.91 8.16 -3.06
CA MET A 242 22.73 7.09 -3.61
C MET A 242 23.52 6.33 -2.54
N LYS A 243 24.04 7.01 -1.51
CA LYS A 243 24.73 6.32 -0.41
C LYS A 243 23.77 5.49 0.44
N PHE A 244 22.52 5.94 0.59
CA PHE A 244 21.50 5.21 1.32
C PHE A 244 21.08 3.94 0.57
N ASN A 245 20.70 4.10 -0.70
CA ASN A 245 20.33 3.02 -1.60
C ASN A 245 21.13 3.09 -2.91
N PRO A 246 22.31 2.44 -2.98
CA PRO A 246 23.19 2.52 -4.15
C PRO A 246 22.71 1.67 -5.33
N TYR A 247 21.66 0.87 -5.16
CA TYR A 247 21.12 0.02 -6.23
C TYR A 247 20.22 0.79 -7.21
N VAL A 248 19.56 1.87 -6.75
CA VAL A 248 18.63 2.67 -7.58
C VAL A 248 19.24 3.14 -8.91
N PRO A 249 20.46 3.73 -8.95
CA PRO A 249 21.06 4.14 -10.21
C PRO A 249 21.31 2.96 -11.15
N LEU A 250 21.66 1.78 -10.64
CA LEU A 250 21.92 0.59 -11.45
C LEU A 250 20.68 0.17 -12.24
N PHE A 251 19.51 0.18 -11.62
CA PHE A 251 18.24 -0.10 -12.30
C PHE A 251 17.82 1.04 -13.24
N ILE A 252 17.93 2.32 -12.82
CA ILE A 252 17.58 3.47 -13.68
C ILE A 252 18.44 3.48 -14.97
N PHE A 253 19.71 3.08 -14.88
CA PHE A 253 20.62 3.04 -16.02
C PHE A 253 20.47 1.77 -16.88
N GLY A 254 19.69 0.78 -16.44
CA GLY A 254 19.59 -0.53 -17.09
C GLY A 254 20.87 -1.37 -16.96
N LEU A 255 21.68 -1.13 -15.92
CA LEU A 255 22.84 -1.97 -15.57
C LEU A 255 22.42 -3.22 -14.78
N LYS A 256 21.24 -3.16 -14.13
CA LYS A 256 20.53 -4.31 -13.59
C LYS A 256 19.14 -4.39 -14.22
N GLU A 257 18.69 -5.61 -14.52
CA GLU A 257 17.37 -5.88 -15.06
C GLU A 257 16.31 -5.82 -13.96
N MET A 258 15.18 -5.20 -14.26
CA MET A 258 14.02 -5.25 -13.37
C MET A 258 13.46 -6.67 -13.34
N PRO A 259 13.06 -7.20 -12.17
CA PRO A 259 12.42 -8.51 -12.10
C PRO A 259 11.06 -8.50 -12.82
N GLU A 260 10.60 -9.67 -13.25
CA GLU A 260 9.26 -9.83 -13.84
C GLU A 260 8.15 -9.56 -12.82
N GLU A 261 8.39 -9.95 -11.56
CA GLU A 261 7.49 -9.72 -10.43
C GLU A 261 8.11 -8.77 -9.41
N LEU A 262 7.28 -7.91 -8.83
CA LEU A 262 7.73 -6.99 -7.78
C LEU A 262 8.01 -7.74 -6.47
N PRO A 263 8.96 -7.27 -5.65
CA PRO A 263 9.32 -7.95 -4.41
C PRO A 263 8.19 -7.95 -3.37
N GLU A 264 7.94 -9.11 -2.74
CA GLU A 264 6.97 -9.22 -1.64
C GLU A 264 7.39 -8.45 -0.37
N TYR A 265 8.70 -8.29 -0.17
CA TYR A 265 9.27 -7.66 1.02
C TYR A 265 10.30 -6.61 0.67
N ILE A 266 10.24 -5.49 1.36
CA ILE A 266 11.10 -4.33 1.16
C ILE A 266 11.88 -4.06 2.44
N GLY A 267 13.21 -4.03 2.33
CA GLY A 267 14.10 -3.61 3.41
C GLY A 267 14.66 -2.20 3.18
N PHE A 268 14.77 -1.40 4.22
CA PHE A 268 15.36 -0.05 4.11
C PHE A 268 16.78 -0.08 3.54
N GLY A 269 17.00 0.60 2.41
CA GLY A 269 18.25 0.70 1.69
C GLY A 269 18.68 -0.58 0.97
N ASP A 270 17.78 -1.56 0.85
CA ASP A 270 18.06 -2.83 0.20
C ASP A 270 17.80 -2.78 -1.31
N GLU A 271 17.97 -3.91 -1.99
CA GLU A 271 17.78 -3.95 -3.44
C GLU A 271 16.31 -3.95 -3.84
N ASN A 272 15.44 -4.54 -3.02
CA ASN A 272 14.00 -4.58 -3.25
C ASN A 272 13.38 -3.19 -3.14
N GLU A 273 13.84 -2.36 -2.20
CA GLU A 273 13.44 -0.96 -2.10
C GLU A 273 13.85 -0.16 -3.35
N ALA A 274 14.99 -0.51 -3.96
CA ALA A 274 15.41 0.13 -5.20
C ALA A 274 14.49 -0.24 -6.35
N ILE A 275 14.14 -1.52 -6.49
CA ILE A 275 13.20 -2.03 -7.50
C ILE A 275 11.85 -1.30 -7.36
N GLU A 276 11.30 -1.22 -6.16
CA GLU A 276 10.03 -0.54 -5.88
C GLU A 276 10.07 0.95 -6.24
N TYR A 277 11.12 1.66 -5.83
CA TYR A 277 11.27 3.06 -6.19
C TYR A 277 11.37 3.25 -7.71
N VAL A 278 12.16 2.42 -8.39
CA VAL A 278 12.40 2.53 -9.83
C VAL A 278 11.12 2.24 -10.60
N ASN A 279 10.37 1.20 -10.23
CA ASN A 279 9.06 0.90 -10.82
C ASN A 279 8.14 2.12 -10.83
N SER A 280 8.05 2.81 -9.68
CA SER A 280 7.19 4.00 -9.51
C SER A 280 7.77 5.31 -10.08
N ALA A 281 9.08 5.39 -10.31
CA ALA A 281 9.78 6.61 -10.72
C ALA A 281 10.40 6.55 -12.11
N VAL A 282 10.30 5.43 -12.84
CA VAL A 282 10.95 5.26 -14.16
C VAL A 282 10.51 6.34 -15.14
N TYR A 283 9.21 6.68 -15.18
CA TYR A 283 8.69 7.75 -16.02
C TYR A 283 9.24 9.13 -15.61
N LEU A 284 9.42 9.37 -14.31
CA LEU A 284 9.94 10.62 -13.78
C LEU A 284 11.37 10.91 -14.28
N TRP A 285 12.25 9.91 -14.20
CA TRP A 285 13.63 10.05 -14.65
C TRP A 285 13.76 9.97 -16.18
N GLY A 286 13.00 9.06 -16.81
CA GLY A 286 13.06 8.83 -18.26
C GLY A 286 12.59 10.02 -19.10
N THR A 287 11.64 10.82 -18.59
CA THR A 287 11.12 11.99 -19.31
C THR A 287 11.90 13.29 -19.06
N ASN A 288 12.84 13.29 -18.10
CA ASN A 288 13.68 14.44 -17.79
C ASN A 288 15.15 14.17 -18.10
N LYS A 289 15.51 14.32 -19.39
CA LYS A 289 16.89 14.10 -19.89
C LYS A 289 17.95 14.86 -19.08
N LYS A 290 17.66 16.07 -18.59
CA LYS A 290 18.61 16.86 -17.81
C LYS A 290 18.84 16.26 -16.42
N ALA A 291 17.77 15.82 -15.75
CA ALA A 291 17.87 15.14 -14.46
C ALA A 291 18.57 13.79 -14.60
N PHE A 292 18.25 13.01 -15.65
CA PHE A 292 18.92 11.75 -15.94
C PHE A 292 20.42 11.92 -16.16
N MET A 293 20.85 12.87 -17.01
CA MET A 293 22.27 13.15 -17.22
C MET A 293 22.97 13.61 -15.95
N TRP A 294 22.30 14.44 -15.14
CA TRP A 294 22.82 14.85 -13.84
C TRP A 294 22.98 13.67 -12.87
N LEU A 295 22.04 12.71 -12.86
CA LEU A 295 22.15 11.47 -12.09
C LEU A 295 23.37 10.66 -12.54
N VAL A 296 23.56 10.47 -13.85
CA VAL A 296 24.74 9.77 -14.43
C VAL A 296 26.05 10.45 -14.04
N ASP A 297 26.16 11.77 -14.23
CA ASP A 297 27.38 12.51 -13.94
C ASP A 297 27.72 12.51 -12.45
N THR A 298 26.69 12.57 -11.59
CA THR A 298 26.88 12.50 -10.14
C THR A 298 27.29 11.09 -9.72
N HIS A 299 26.67 10.05 -10.27
CA HIS A 299 27.04 8.66 -10.01
C HIS A 299 28.50 8.39 -10.40
N LYS A 300 28.92 8.77 -11.61
CA LYS A 300 30.31 8.59 -12.10
C LYS A 300 31.36 9.17 -11.16
N LYS A 301 31.07 10.32 -10.52
CA LYS A 301 31.98 10.97 -9.57
C LYS A 301 32.05 10.27 -8.21
N ASN A 302 31.13 9.37 -7.90
CA ASN A 302 31.03 8.68 -6.60
C ASN A 302 31.10 7.16 -6.75
N VAL A 303 31.35 6.62 -7.95
CA VAL A 303 31.19 5.19 -8.26
C VAL A 303 32.01 4.27 -7.35
N GLU A 304 33.29 4.61 -7.11
CA GLU A 304 34.16 3.81 -6.23
C GLU A 304 33.61 3.69 -4.81
N GLU A 305 33.04 4.77 -4.27
CA GLU A 305 32.43 4.76 -2.94
C GLU A 305 31.11 3.97 -2.93
N LEU A 306 30.29 4.12 -3.97
CA LEU A 306 29.01 3.42 -4.09
C LEU A 306 29.20 1.90 -4.24
N ASP A 307 30.17 1.47 -5.05
CA ASP A 307 30.53 0.06 -5.23
C ASP A 307 30.99 -0.55 -3.90
N ALA A 308 31.85 0.15 -3.14
CA ALA A 308 32.27 -0.30 -1.81
C ALA A 308 31.10 -0.44 -0.82
N ILE A 309 30.07 0.41 -0.93
CA ILE A 309 28.84 0.29 -0.11
C ILE A 309 28.04 -0.96 -0.51
N ILE A 310 27.90 -1.22 -1.81
CA ILE A 310 27.21 -2.41 -2.33
C ILE A 310 27.90 -3.68 -1.85
N GLU A 311 29.22 -3.79 -2.05
CA GLU A 311 30.02 -4.95 -1.61
C GLU A 311 29.85 -5.22 -0.11
N LYS A 312 29.86 -4.16 0.71
CA LYS A 312 29.63 -4.28 2.15
C LYS A 312 28.22 -4.74 2.50
N LYS A 313 27.18 -4.28 1.78
CA LYS A 313 25.79 -4.71 2.00
C LYS A 313 25.60 -6.17 1.61
N GLU A 314 26.15 -6.59 0.46
CA GLU A 314 26.06 -7.97 -0.02
C GLU A 314 26.87 -8.94 0.84
N GLY A 315 28.07 -8.55 1.26
CA GLY A 315 28.90 -9.34 2.17
C GLY A 315 28.24 -9.58 3.54
N LYS A 316 27.44 -8.62 4.03
CA LYS A 316 26.64 -8.80 5.25
C LYS A 316 25.49 -9.79 5.06
N ARG A 317 24.82 -9.79 3.90
CA ARG A 317 23.70 -10.71 3.60
C ARG A 317 24.16 -12.17 3.50
N LYS A 318 25.38 -12.43 3.01
CA LYS A 318 25.93 -13.80 2.90
C LYS A 318 26.30 -14.44 4.24
N ASN A 319 26.33 -13.67 5.33
CA ASN A 319 26.74 -14.10 6.67
C ASN A 319 25.57 -14.20 7.66
N ILE A 320 24.32 -14.13 7.19
CA ILE A 320 23.07 -14.27 7.97
C ILE A 320 22.34 -15.52 7.50
#